data_AF-A0A370MV59-F1
#
_entry.id   AF-A0A370MV59-F1
#
_cell.length_a   1.000
_cell.length_b   1.000
_cell.length_c   1.000
_cell.angle_alpha   90.00
_cell.angle_beta   90.00
_cell.angle_gamma   90.00
#
_symmetry.space_group_name_H-M   'P 1'
#
loop_
_entity.id
_entity.type
_entity.pdbx_description
1 polymer ?
#
loop_
_entity_poly.entity_id
_entity_poly.type
_entity_poly.pdbx_seq_one_letter_code
_entity_poly.pdbx_strand_id
1 'polypeptide(L)'
;MPVLFIDIDSFKRFNDTLGHEVGDEVLRTVAKGISAVVAGAGGFVARYGGDEFGVVLGNVSPARAERLAWAIRRGVEDMRIQTHGLGHGTLTVSAGCVTCEPPCALRADELTEAADGQLIAAKAAGRNRVCSLTLNSGTLAIAEDVSPGWRRTQIVRLVVSPGQFVGCLVHGAGDRERSSRPVP
;
A
#
# COMPACT_ATOMS: atom_id res chain seq x y z
N MET A 1 -9.88 2.52 -12.29
CA MET A 1 -10.17 2.25 -10.87
C MET A 1 -8.91 2.45 -10.05
N PRO A 2 -8.91 3.35 -9.05
CA PRO A 2 -7.80 3.49 -8.11
C PRO A 2 -7.86 2.51 -6.92
N VAL A 3 -6.70 1.98 -6.55
CA VAL A 3 -6.45 1.17 -5.36
C VAL A 3 -5.29 1.80 -4.58
N LEU A 4 -5.43 1.91 -3.26
CA LEU A 4 -4.36 2.40 -2.39
C LEU A 4 -4.07 1.37 -1.31
N PHE A 5 -2.79 1.17 -1.01
CA PHE A 5 -2.31 0.49 0.17
C PHE A 5 -1.59 1.48 1.08
N ILE A 6 -1.92 1.45 2.35
CA ILE A 6 -1.47 2.42 3.36
C ILE A 6 -0.95 1.63 4.55
N ASP A 7 0.20 2.03 5.09
CA ASP A 7 0.82 1.40 6.24
C ASP A 7 1.33 2.44 7.23
N ILE A 8 1.21 2.15 8.52
CA ILE A 8 1.67 3.02 9.59
C ILE A 8 3.18 2.87 9.76
N ASP A 9 3.89 3.98 9.54
CA ASP A 9 5.34 3.97 9.58
C ASP A 9 5.88 3.58 10.96
N SER A 10 6.67 2.51 11.01
CA SER A 10 7.35 2.03 12.23
C SER A 10 6.40 1.60 13.36
N PHE A 11 5.19 1.13 13.02
CA PHE A 11 4.17 0.73 14.00
C PHE A 11 4.60 -0.38 14.97
N LYS A 12 5.37 -1.38 14.49
CA LYS A 12 5.94 -2.40 15.39
C LYS A 12 6.76 -1.77 16.50
N ARG A 13 7.67 -0.85 16.16
CA ARG A 13 8.52 -0.15 17.12
C ARG A 13 7.69 0.72 18.07
N PHE A 14 6.61 1.32 17.56
CA PHE A 14 5.63 2.04 18.37
C PHE A 14 4.97 1.14 19.41
N ASN A 15 4.43 -0.02 19.00
CA ASN A 15 3.83 -0.99 19.90
C ASN A 15 4.82 -1.55 20.92
N ASP A 16 6.05 -1.85 20.48
CA ASP A 16 7.11 -2.36 21.35
C ASP A 16 7.49 -1.31 22.44
N THR A 17 7.23 -0.02 22.21
CA THR A 17 7.58 1.08 23.12
C THR A 17 6.42 1.54 24.01
N LEU A 18 5.21 1.63 23.46
CA LEU A 18 4.04 2.20 24.15
C LEU A 18 2.99 1.15 24.52
N GLY A 19 3.18 -0.10 24.10
CA GLY A 19 2.27 -1.21 24.37
C GLY A 19 1.16 -1.35 23.34
N HIS A 20 0.66 -2.58 23.22
CA HIS A 20 -0.37 -2.95 22.25
C HIS A 20 -1.71 -2.23 22.45
N GLU A 21 -2.08 -1.91 23.69
CA GLU A 21 -3.33 -1.19 23.99
C GLU A 21 -3.35 0.21 23.35
N VAL A 22 -2.22 0.92 23.42
CA VAL A 22 -2.04 2.22 22.76
C VAL A 22 -2.01 2.04 21.23
N GLY A 23 -1.35 0.99 20.76
CA GLY A 23 -1.35 0.59 19.36
C GLY A 23 -2.75 0.41 18.77
N ASP A 24 -3.62 -0.28 19.49
CA ASP A 24 -5.00 -0.51 19.07
C ASP A 24 -5.80 0.80 18.95
N GLU A 25 -5.57 1.75 19.86
CA GLU A 25 -6.23 3.05 19.78
C GLU A 25 -5.71 3.89 18.60
N VAL A 26 -4.41 3.80 18.30
CA VAL A 26 -3.84 4.39 17.09
C VAL A 26 -4.48 3.80 15.84
N LEU A 27 -4.60 2.48 15.76
CA LEU A 27 -5.23 1.82 14.61
C LEU A 27 -6.68 2.28 14.40
N ARG A 28 -7.46 2.41 15.48
CA ARG A 28 -8.83 2.94 15.41
C ARG A 28 -8.85 4.39 14.93
N THR A 29 -7.93 5.21 15.42
CA THR A 29 -7.84 6.63 15.07
C THR A 29 -7.44 6.83 13.61
N VAL A 30 -6.43 6.10 13.15
CA VAL A 30 -5.99 6.09 11.75
C VAL A 30 -7.12 5.60 10.83
N ALA A 31 -7.80 4.50 11.19
CA ALA A 31 -8.94 3.99 10.43
C ALA A 31 -10.06 5.02 10.26
N LYS A 32 -10.39 5.76 11.34
CA LYS A 32 -11.36 6.87 11.30
C LYS A 32 -10.89 7.99 10.38
N GLY A 33 -9.61 8.39 10.47
CA GLY A 33 -9.04 9.41 9.59
C GLY A 33 -9.08 9.05 8.11
N ILE A 34 -8.71 7.81 7.78
CA ILE A 34 -8.80 7.29 6.40
C ILE A 34 -10.27 7.31 5.93
N SER A 35 -11.18 6.79 6.75
CA SER A 35 -12.61 6.70 6.41
C SER A 35 -13.24 8.07 6.16
N ALA A 36 -12.86 9.08 6.95
CA ALA A 36 -13.38 10.45 6.78
C ALA A 36 -12.99 11.06 5.42
N VAL A 37 -11.75 10.82 4.95
CA VAL A 37 -11.31 11.29 3.63
C VAL A 37 -12.00 10.51 2.50
N VAL A 38 -12.16 9.20 2.66
CA VAL A 38 -12.69 8.32 1.62
C VAL A 38 -14.21 8.44 1.45
N ALA A 39 -14.95 8.72 2.52
CA ALA A 39 -16.41 8.86 2.47
C ALA A 39 -16.88 9.91 1.44
N GLY A 40 -16.18 11.04 1.34
CA GLY A 40 -16.49 12.09 0.35
C GLY A 40 -16.18 11.73 -1.11
N ALA A 41 -15.52 10.60 -1.34
CA ALA A 41 -15.15 10.11 -2.67
C ALA A 41 -15.93 8.83 -3.08
N GLY A 42 -16.85 8.34 -2.25
CA GLY A 42 -17.61 7.12 -2.55
C GLY A 42 -16.75 5.85 -2.59
N GLY A 43 -15.69 5.81 -1.80
CA GLY A 43 -14.77 4.67 -1.74
C GLY A 43 -15.06 3.70 -0.59
N PHE A 44 -14.33 2.59 -0.60
CA PHE A 44 -14.35 1.55 0.42
C PHE A 44 -12.99 1.48 1.12
N VAL A 45 -12.99 1.28 2.44
CA VAL A 45 -11.80 1.15 3.28
C VAL A 45 -11.85 -0.20 4.00
N ALA A 46 -10.74 -0.91 4.01
CA ALA A 46 -10.55 -2.14 4.79
C ALA A 46 -9.22 -2.12 5.54
N ARG A 47 -9.16 -2.78 6.69
CA ARG A 47 -7.90 -3.17 7.31
C ARG A 47 -7.44 -4.46 6.65
N TYR A 48 -6.31 -4.41 5.93
CA TYR A 48 -5.81 -5.53 5.14
C TYR A 48 -5.14 -6.58 6.04
N GLY A 49 -4.33 -6.13 7.00
CA GLY A 49 -3.68 -6.98 8.00
C GLY A 49 -2.75 -6.16 8.87
N GLY A 50 -2.59 -6.52 10.16
CA GLY A 50 -1.70 -5.77 11.05
C GLY A 50 -2.02 -4.27 11.08
N ASP A 51 -1.10 -3.45 10.60
CA ASP A 51 -1.15 -1.99 10.48
C ASP A 51 -1.38 -1.47 9.06
N GLU A 52 -1.76 -2.37 8.15
CA GLU A 52 -2.02 -2.06 6.74
C GLU A 52 -3.52 -1.86 6.47
N PHE A 53 -3.81 -0.86 5.63
CA PHE A 53 -5.15 -0.49 5.18
C PHE A 53 -5.21 -0.46 3.65
N GLY A 54 -6.28 -1.06 3.11
CA GLY A 54 -6.61 -0.98 1.69
C GLY A 54 -7.75 0.01 1.44
N VAL A 55 -7.64 0.78 0.36
CA VAL A 55 -8.70 1.68 -0.11
C VAL A 55 -8.98 1.42 -1.58
N VAL A 56 -10.27 1.29 -1.93
CA VAL A 56 -10.74 1.21 -3.31
C VAL A 56 -11.62 2.41 -3.60
N LEU A 57 -11.35 3.12 -4.68
CA LEU A 57 -12.10 4.31 -5.07
C LEU A 57 -12.89 4.08 -6.36
N GLY A 58 -14.17 4.47 -6.37
CA GLY A 58 -15.03 4.38 -7.55
C GLY A 58 -15.07 5.69 -8.34
N ASN A 59 -14.90 5.63 -9.67
CA ASN A 59 -15.08 6.78 -10.57
C ASN A 59 -14.24 8.03 -10.23
N VAL A 60 -12.99 7.81 -9.82
CA VAL A 60 -12.05 8.88 -9.45
C VAL A 60 -10.88 8.91 -10.42
N SER A 61 -10.55 10.10 -10.96
CA SER A 61 -9.37 10.30 -11.82
C SER A 61 -8.06 10.01 -11.05
N PRO A 62 -6.96 9.59 -11.72
CA PRO A 62 -5.68 9.35 -11.06
C PRO A 62 -5.20 10.52 -10.20
N ALA A 63 -5.27 11.75 -10.72
CA ALA A 63 -4.87 12.95 -9.99
C ALA A 63 -5.70 13.19 -8.72
N ARG A 64 -7.00 12.86 -8.73
CA ARG A 64 -7.86 12.97 -7.54
C ARG A 64 -7.59 11.83 -6.56
N ALA A 65 -7.28 10.62 -7.02
CA ALA A 65 -6.87 9.51 -6.16
C ALA A 65 -5.56 9.82 -5.43
N GLU A 66 -4.56 10.37 -6.13
CA GLU A 66 -3.30 10.82 -5.54
C GLU A 66 -3.52 11.94 -4.51
N ARG A 67 -4.38 12.93 -4.81
CA ARG A 67 -4.74 13.97 -3.82
C ARG A 67 -5.40 13.38 -2.57
N LEU A 68 -6.27 12.39 -2.72
CA LEU A 68 -6.89 11.70 -1.58
C LEU A 68 -5.84 10.93 -0.77
N ALA A 69 -4.89 10.25 -1.41
CA ALA A 69 -3.78 9.58 -0.73
C ALA A 69 -2.93 10.58 0.09
N TRP A 70 -2.60 11.74 -0.49
CA TRP A 70 -1.88 12.79 0.23
C TRP A 70 -2.70 13.41 1.36
N ALA A 71 -4.01 13.55 1.18
CA ALA A 71 -4.92 14.05 2.22
C ALA A 71 -5.01 13.07 3.40
N ILE A 72 -5.06 11.76 3.13
CA ILE A 72 -4.98 10.72 4.17
C ILE A 72 -3.66 10.84 4.94
N ARG A 73 -2.53 10.90 4.22
CA ARG A 73 -1.20 10.99 4.83
C ARG A 73 -1.03 12.22 5.72
N ARG A 74 -1.50 13.39 5.24
CA ARG A 74 -1.51 14.63 6.03
C ARG A 74 -2.45 14.52 7.22
N GLY A 75 -3.66 14.01 7.02
CA GLY A 75 -4.65 13.84 8.08
C GLY A 75 -4.14 12.99 9.24
N VAL A 76 -3.39 11.92 8.97
CA VAL A 76 -2.76 11.11 10.02
C VAL A 76 -1.64 11.86 10.74
N GLU A 77 -0.75 12.53 10.01
CA GLU A 77 0.33 13.33 10.63
C GLU A 77 -0.23 14.47 11.51
N ASP A 78 -1.30 15.12 11.06
CA ASP A 78 -1.98 16.22 11.76
C ASP A 78 -2.66 15.77 13.07
N MET A 79 -2.87 14.46 13.27
CA MET A 79 -3.32 13.94 14.58
C MET A 79 -2.27 14.13 15.67
N ARG A 80 -1.00 14.42 15.30
CA ARG A 80 0.11 14.70 16.21
C ARG A 80 0.31 13.65 17.30
N ILE A 81 -0.02 12.38 16.98
CA ILE A 81 0.19 11.24 17.88
C ILE A 81 1.68 11.14 18.16
N GLN A 82 2.03 11.39 19.41
CA GLN A 82 3.42 11.47 19.84
C GLN A 82 4.03 10.07 19.97
N THR A 83 5.25 9.93 19.47
CA THR A 83 6.04 8.70 19.38
C THR A 83 7.25 8.81 20.31
N HIS A 84 7.02 9.27 21.55
CA HIS A 84 8.09 9.57 22.51
C HIS A 84 9.15 8.45 22.57
N GLY A 85 10.43 8.83 22.39
CA GLY A 85 11.55 7.87 22.38
C GLY A 85 11.87 7.20 21.04
N LEU A 86 11.08 7.42 19.98
CA LEU A 86 11.28 6.76 18.68
C LEU A 86 12.09 7.56 17.64
N GLY A 87 12.43 8.82 17.92
CA GLY A 87 13.28 9.66 17.07
C GLY A 87 12.59 10.31 15.86
N HIS A 88 11.30 10.04 15.64
CA HIS A 88 10.49 10.65 14.58
C HIS A 88 9.30 11.33 15.24
N GLY A 89 9.32 12.65 15.41
CA GLY A 89 8.45 13.41 16.34
C GLY A 89 6.92 13.25 16.24
N THR A 90 6.40 12.51 15.26
CA THR A 90 4.97 12.20 15.08
C THR A 90 4.79 10.87 14.34
N LEU A 91 3.68 10.17 14.62
CA LEU A 91 3.26 8.99 13.85
C LEU A 91 2.83 9.41 12.44
N THR A 92 3.27 8.67 11.43
CA THR A 92 3.00 8.94 10.01
C THR A 92 2.56 7.68 9.28
N VAL A 93 2.06 7.83 8.06
CA VAL A 93 1.75 6.72 7.16
C VAL A 93 2.47 6.90 5.83
N SER A 94 2.82 5.78 5.22
CA SER A 94 3.22 5.71 3.82
C SER A 94 2.09 5.11 2.99
N ALA A 95 1.97 5.51 1.73
CA ALA A 95 0.93 4.99 0.85
C ALA A 95 1.45 4.70 -0.56
N GLY A 96 1.05 3.56 -1.11
CA GLY A 96 1.11 3.25 -2.53
C GLY A 96 -0.26 3.48 -3.17
N CYS A 97 -0.30 4.18 -4.31
CA CYS A 97 -1.54 4.42 -5.05
C CYS A 97 -1.37 3.97 -6.50
N VAL A 98 -2.28 3.13 -6.98
CA VAL A 98 -2.32 2.71 -8.38
C VAL A 98 -3.67 3.06 -8.97
N THR A 99 -3.66 3.66 -10.16
CA THR A 99 -4.88 3.86 -10.95
C THR A 99 -4.76 3.16 -12.28
N CYS A 100 -5.73 2.29 -12.57
CA CYS A 100 -5.85 1.62 -13.86
C CYS A 100 -6.92 2.33 -14.71
N GLU A 101 -6.52 2.93 -15.83
CA GLU A 101 -7.39 3.65 -16.74
C GLU A 101 -7.80 2.76 -17.92
N PRO A 102 -9.10 2.70 -18.30
CA PRO A 102 -9.55 1.91 -19.44
C PRO A 102 -8.84 2.30 -20.76
N PRO A 103 -8.56 1.34 -21.67
CA PRO A 103 -8.73 -0.11 -21.50
C PRO A 103 -7.53 -0.75 -20.79
N CYS A 104 -7.59 -0.84 -19.46
CA CYS A 104 -6.64 -1.57 -18.64
C CYS A 104 -7.32 -2.85 -18.14
N ALA A 105 -6.73 -3.99 -18.46
CA ALA A 105 -7.32 -5.33 -18.24
C ALA A 105 -6.66 -6.08 -17.07
N LEU A 106 -6.10 -5.35 -16.10
CA LEU A 106 -5.44 -5.96 -14.96
C LEU A 106 -6.46 -6.66 -14.07
N ARG A 107 -6.06 -7.83 -13.59
CA ARG A 107 -6.79 -8.57 -12.57
C ARG A 107 -6.60 -7.89 -11.20
N ALA A 108 -7.47 -8.25 -10.26
CA ALA A 108 -7.46 -7.65 -8.92
C ALA A 108 -6.15 -7.92 -8.15
N ASP A 109 -5.57 -9.11 -8.31
CA ASP A 109 -4.27 -9.50 -7.75
C ASP A 109 -3.15 -8.61 -8.30
N GLU A 110 -3.09 -8.41 -9.62
CA GLU A 110 -2.07 -7.56 -10.26
C GLU A 110 -2.16 -6.09 -9.83
N LEU A 111 -3.37 -5.55 -9.66
CA LEU A 111 -3.57 -4.18 -9.14
C LEU A 111 -3.13 -4.04 -7.69
N THR A 112 -3.38 -5.09 -6.89
CA THR A 112 -3.01 -5.13 -5.48
C THR A 112 -1.50 -5.18 -5.33
N GLU A 113 -0.84 -6.05 -6.10
CA GLU A 113 0.63 -6.19 -6.11
C GLU A 113 1.32 -4.92 -6.63
N ALA A 114 0.73 -4.22 -7.61
CA ALA A 114 1.22 -2.92 -8.05
C ALA A 114 1.08 -1.84 -6.95
N ALA A 115 -0.03 -1.82 -6.21
CA ALA A 115 -0.23 -0.88 -5.10
C ALA A 115 0.75 -1.13 -3.95
N ASP A 116 1.02 -2.40 -3.63
CA ASP A 116 2.05 -2.79 -2.67
C ASP A 116 3.45 -2.37 -3.14
N GLY A 117 3.78 -2.58 -4.42
CA GLY A 117 5.04 -2.09 -5.00
C GLY A 117 5.24 -0.58 -4.81
N GLN A 118 4.18 0.21 -4.97
CA GLN A 118 4.22 1.65 -4.69
C GLN A 118 4.35 1.97 -3.19
N LEU A 119 3.75 1.17 -2.30
CA LEU A 119 3.92 1.33 -0.85
C LEU A 119 5.37 1.06 -0.43
N ILE A 120 5.99 0.01 -0.97
CA ILE A 120 7.40 -0.29 -0.77
C ILE A 120 8.27 0.88 -1.27
N ALA A 121 7.98 1.42 -2.46
CA ALA A 121 8.68 2.58 -3.00
C ALA A 121 8.56 3.81 -2.07
N ALA A 122 7.37 4.07 -1.51
CA ALA A 122 7.14 5.13 -0.55
C ALA A 122 7.99 4.95 0.73
N LYS A 123 8.02 3.73 1.28
CA LYS A 123 8.83 3.40 2.46
C LYS A 123 10.33 3.55 2.16
N ALA A 124 10.80 3.02 1.03
CA ALA A 124 12.20 3.05 0.61
C ALA A 124 12.71 4.47 0.35
N ALA A 125 11.86 5.35 -0.19
CA ALA A 125 12.25 6.72 -0.46
C ALA A 125 12.32 7.60 0.82
N GLY A 126 11.98 7.06 1.99
CA GLY A 126 12.13 7.73 3.29
C GLY A 126 10.86 7.86 4.10
N ARG A 127 9.82 7.06 3.80
CA ARG A 127 8.52 7.03 4.51
C ARG A 127 7.76 8.35 4.45
N ASN A 128 6.64 8.42 5.19
CA ASN A 128 5.77 9.58 5.31
C ASN A 128 5.46 10.20 3.93
N ARG A 129 5.01 9.41 2.95
CA ARG A 129 4.78 9.90 1.59
C ARG A 129 3.84 8.99 0.81
N VAL A 130 3.43 9.51 -0.34
CA VAL A 130 2.69 8.76 -1.34
C VAL A 130 3.59 8.51 -2.54
N CYS A 131 3.60 7.28 -3.06
CA CYS A 131 4.06 6.98 -4.41
C CYS A 131 2.86 6.53 -5.25
N SER A 132 2.75 7.05 -6.47
CA SER A 132 1.60 6.85 -7.33
C SER A 132 2.00 6.30 -8.70
N LEU A 133 1.15 5.46 -9.28
CA LEU A 133 1.35 4.88 -10.61
C LEU A 133 0.02 4.87 -11.36
N THR A 134 0.02 5.37 -12.59
CA THR A 134 -1.13 5.25 -13.50
C THR A 134 -0.80 4.24 -14.60
N LEU A 135 -1.63 3.22 -14.74
CA LEU A 135 -1.51 2.14 -15.71
C LEU A 135 -2.53 2.37 -16.83
N ASN A 136 -2.04 2.44 -18.06
CA ASN A 136 -2.84 2.58 -19.28
C ASN A 136 -2.49 1.47 -20.28
N SER A 137 -3.26 1.30 -21.36
CA SER A 137 -3.09 0.20 -22.32
C SER A 137 -1.74 0.17 -23.05
N GLY A 138 -0.99 1.28 -23.04
CA GLY A 138 0.38 1.34 -23.57
C GLY A 138 1.45 0.96 -22.54
N THR A 139 1.08 0.88 -21.26
CA THR A 139 1.90 0.35 -20.19
C THR A 139 1.90 -1.18 -20.29
N LEU A 140 2.65 -1.71 -21.24
CA LEU A 140 3.00 -3.13 -21.26
C LEU A 140 3.90 -3.38 -20.05
N ALA A 141 3.30 -3.87 -18.97
CA ALA A 141 3.99 -4.50 -17.87
C ALA A 141 4.75 -5.73 -18.40
N ILE A 142 5.94 -5.53 -18.99
CA ILE A 142 6.82 -6.64 -19.32
C ILE A 142 7.39 -7.11 -18.01
N ALA A 143 6.80 -8.16 -17.45
CA ALA A 143 7.31 -8.79 -16.26
C ALA A 143 8.64 -9.51 -16.58
N GLU A 144 9.76 -8.80 -16.46
CA GLU A 144 11.07 -9.45 -16.47
C GLU A 144 11.32 -10.05 -15.09
N ASP A 145 11.45 -11.38 -15.03
CA ASP A 145 11.96 -12.07 -13.85
C ASP A 145 13.44 -11.74 -13.68
N VAL A 146 13.73 -10.89 -12.70
CA VAL A 146 15.10 -10.47 -12.37
C VAL A 146 15.65 -11.20 -11.14
N SER A 147 15.07 -12.32 -10.75
CA SER A 147 15.47 -13.07 -9.56
C SER A 147 16.76 -13.87 -9.80
N PRO A 148 17.85 -13.65 -9.05
CA PRO A 148 18.94 -14.63 -8.98
C PRO A 148 18.35 -15.90 -8.35
N GLY A 149 18.51 -17.05 -9.02
CA GLY A 149 17.76 -18.30 -8.83
C GLY A 149 17.80 -19.00 -7.47
N TRP A 150 17.64 -18.30 -6.35
CA TRP A 150 17.58 -18.88 -5.01
C TRP A 150 16.68 -18.13 -4.00
N ARG A 151 15.97 -17.05 -4.36
CA ARG A 151 15.03 -16.37 -3.43
C ARG A 151 13.57 -16.53 -3.86
N ARG A 152 12.71 -16.96 -2.91
CA ARG A 152 11.27 -17.25 -3.03
C ARG A 152 10.37 -16.02 -3.28
N THR A 153 10.92 -14.96 -3.85
CA THR A 153 10.26 -13.69 -4.04
C THR A 153 10.48 -13.29 -5.48
N GLN A 154 9.47 -13.48 -6.33
CA GLN A 154 9.58 -13.08 -7.74
C GLN A 154 9.45 -11.56 -7.79
N ILE A 155 10.54 -10.90 -8.18
CA ILE A 155 10.53 -9.46 -8.43
C ILE A 155 10.25 -9.27 -9.91
N VAL A 156 9.04 -8.81 -10.21
CA VAL A 156 8.56 -8.46 -11.54
C VAL A 156 8.87 -6.99 -11.78
N ARG A 157 9.74 -6.68 -12.74
CA ARG A 157 10.04 -5.29 -13.11
C ARG A 157 8.89 -4.74 -13.96
N LEU A 158 8.27 -3.62 -13.56
CA LEU A 158 7.31 -2.92 -14.41
C LEU A 158 8.05 -1.83 -15.20
N VAL A 159 8.15 -2.04 -16.52
CA VAL A 159 8.81 -1.13 -17.47
C VAL A 159 7.75 -0.49 -18.36
N VAL A 160 7.68 0.85 -18.39
CA VAL A 160 6.67 1.59 -19.16
C VAL A 160 7.16 1.95 -20.58
N SER A 161 8.48 1.92 -20.80
CA SER A 161 9.17 2.11 -22.08
C SER A 161 10.61 1.57 -21.96
N PRO A 162 11.30 1.17 -23.04
CA PRO A 162 12.69 0.72 -22.95
C PRO A 162 13.56 1.75 -22.20
N GLY A 163 14.04 1.39 -21.01
CA GLY A 163 14.85 2.26 -20.15
C GLY A 163 14.10 3.07 -19.09
N GLN A 164 12.75 3.07 -19.04
CA GLN A 164 11.97 3.77 -18.02
C GLN A 164 11.42 2.81 -16.97
N PHE A 165 12.04 2.81 -15.78
CA PHE A 165 11.65 2.01 -14.62
C PHE A 165 10.52 2.69 -13.85
N VAL A 166 9.45 1.95 -13.55
CA VAL A 166 8.27 2.52 -12.90
C VAL A 166 7.90 1.80 -11.60
N GLY A 167 8.42 0.59 -11.38
CA GLY A 167 8.33 -0.08 -10.09
C GLY A 167 8.81 -1.52 -10.14
N CYS A 168 9.00 -2.11 -8.96
CA CYS A 168 9.15 -3.54 -8.80
C CYS A 168 7.87 -4.08 -8.14
N LEU A 169 7.23 -5.02 -8.81
CA LEU A 169 6.11 -5.79 -8.32
C LEU A 169 6.66 -7.06 -7.68
N VAL A 170 6.24 -7.38 -6.46
CA VAL A 170 6.79 -8.50 -5.70
C VAL A 170 5.72 -9.57 -5.56
N HIS A 171 5.85 -10.66 -6.31
CA HIS A 171 4.96 -11.81 -6.17
C HIS A 171 5.46 -12.67 -5.00
N GLY A 172 4.71 -12.65 -3.89
CA GLY A 172 4.85 -13.63 -2.82
C GLY A 172 4.05 -14.86 -3.19
N ALA A 173 4.72 -16.01 -3.41
CA ALA A 173 4.03 -17.28 -3.59
C ALA A 173 3.18 -17.58 -2.34
N GLY A 174 1.87 -17.37 -2.45
CA GLY A 174 0.93 -17.79 -1.42
C GLY A 174 0.90 -19.31 -1.35
N ASP A 175 1.31 -19.87 -0.22
CA ASP A 175 1.17 -21.29 0.08
C ASP A 175 -0.32 -21.68 0.00
N ARG A 176 -0.71 -22.31 -1.11
CA ARG A 176 -1.84 -23.23 -1.15
C ARG A 176 -1.32 -24.65 -0.96
N GLU A 177 -0.82 -24.97 0.23
CA GLU A 177 -0.75 -26.37 0.64
C GLU A 177 -2.06 -26.78 1.32
N ARG A 178 -2.84 -27.55 0.56
CA ARG A 178 -3.89 -28.43 1.09
C ARG A 178 -3.27 -29.31 2.18
N SER A 179 -3.58 -29.02 3.45
CA SER A 179 -3.46 -30.01 4.52
C SER A 179 -4.60 -31.02 4.37
N SER A 180 -4.34 -32.10 3.63
CA SER A 180 -5.04 -33.37 3.82
C SER A 180 -4.27 -34.16 4.88
N ARG A 181 -4.71 -34.07 6.15
CA ARG A 181 -4.37 -35.06 7.16
C ARG A 181 -5.59 -35.96 7.39
N PRO A 182 -5.40 -37.29 7.55
CA PRO A 182 -6.49 -38.18 7.90
C PRO A 182 -6.97 -37.87 9.33
N VAL A 183 -8.29 -37.93 9.51
CA VAL A 183 -8.95 -37.91 10.83
C VAL A 183 -8.53 -39.18 11.60
N PRO A 184 -8.29 -39.10 12.92
CA PRO A 184 -7.93 -40.25 13.74
C PRO A 184 -9.01 -41.34 13.77
#